data_AF-A0AAW3JQP6-F1
#
_entry.id   AF-A0AAW3JQP6-F1
#
_cell.length_a   1.000
_cell.length_b   1.000
_cell.length_c   1.000
_cell.angle_alpha   90.00
_cell.angle_beta   90.00
_cell.angle_gamma   90.00
#
_symmetry.space_group_name_H-M   'P 1'
#
loop_
_entity.id
_entity.type
_entity.pdbx_description
1 polymer ?
#
loop_
_entity_poly.entity_id
_entity_poly.type
_entity_poly.pdbx_seq_one_letter_code
_entity_poly.pdbx_strand_id
1 'polypeptide(L)'
;MREIEDALNTLIDTIKSTKEYNQYQTLLNKVKNEPELYGRICDYRRQSLALQLSDNENFIQENNELQKRFSDLLNIGLSNEYFAAEHQYCMMIREIQERYLEQINIETDFLEG
;
A
#
# COMPACT_ATOMS: atom_id res chain seq x y z
N MET A 1 -14.12 14.90 -20.85
CA MET A 1 -14.21 15.04 -19.38
C MET A 1 -15.28 14.10 -18.84
N ARG A 2 -16.58 14.33 -19.08
CA ARG A 2 -17.65 13.42 -18.63
C ARG A 2 -17.45 11.93 -18.96
N GLU A 3 -17.12 11.60 -20.20
CA GLU A 3 -16.88 10.18 -20.59
C GLU A 3 -15.68 9.55 -19.88
N ILE A 4 -14.66 10.36 -19.55
CA ILE A 4 -13.49 9.90 -18.78
C ILE A 4 -13.89 9.72 -17.31
N GLU A 5 -14.70 10.62 -16.76
CA GLU A 5 -15.24 10.49 -15.39
C GLU A 5 -16.11 9.24 -15.26
N ASP A 6 -16.95 8.93 -16.25
CA ASP A 6 -17.78 7.71 -16.26
C ASP A 6 -16.93 6.43 -16.34
N ALA A 7 -15.87 6.44 -17.16
CA ALA A 7 -14.93 5.33 -17.24
C ALA A 7 -14.14 5.14 -15.93
N LEU A 8 -13.69 6.25 -15.32
CA LEU A 8 -13.01 6.22 -14.02
C LEU A 8 -13.93 5.71 -12.91
N ASN A 9 -15.20 6.15 -12.88
CA ASN A 9 -16.17 5.66 -11.91
C ASN A 9 -16.40 4.14 -12.06
N THR A 10 -16.53 3.66 -13.31
CA THR A 10 -16.66 2.23 -13.61
C THR A 10 -15.43 1.44 -13.14
N LEU A 11 -14.22 1.97 -13.35
CA LEU A 11 -12.99 1.37 -12.86
C LEU A 11 -12.98 1.33 -11.33
N ILE A 12 -13.33 2.43 -10.65
CA ILE A 12 -13.36 2.52 -9.19
C ILE A 12 -14.34 1.49 -8.62
N ASP A 13 -15.53 1.35 -9.21
CA ASP A 13 -16.52 0.37 -8.75
C ASP A 13 -16.04 -1.06 -9.00
N THR A 14 -15.35 -1.30 -10.12
CA THR A 14 -14.71 -2.59 -10.40
C THR A 14 -13.64 -2.89 -9.34
N ILE A 15 -12.75 -1.94 -9.03
CA ILE A 15 -11.74 -2.07 -7.97
C ILE A 15 -12.40 -2.36 -6.62
N LYS A 16 -13.48 -1.66 -6.27
CA LYS A 16 -14.21 -1.92 -5.02
C LYS A 16 -14.84 -3.31 -4.95
N SER A 17 -15.13 -3.92 -6.10
CA SER A 17 -15.66 -5.28 -6.17
C SER A 17 -14.58 -6.36 -6.07
N THR A 18 -13.29 -6.01 -6.18
CA THR A 18 -12.20 -7.00 -6.14
C THR A 18 -12.02 -7.59 -4.75
N LYS A 19 -11.48 -8.80 -4.71
CA LYS A 19 -11.22 -9.49 -3.44
C LYS A 19 -10.16 -8.74 -2.62
N GLU A 20 -9.15 -8.20 -3.29
CA GLU A 20 -8.03 -7.46 -2.73
C GLU A 20 -8.52 -6.23 -1.96
N TYR A 21 -9.39 -5.41 -2.59
CA TYR A 21 -9.99 -4.25 -1.93
C TYR A 21 -10.84 -4.66 -0.74
N ASN A 22 -11.74 -5.64 -0.92
CA ASN A 22 -12.65 -6.07 0.14
C ASN A 22 -11.91 -6.68 1.33
N GLN A 23 -10.85 -7.45 1.08
CA GLN A 23 -10.01 -8.04 2.11
C GLN A 23 -9.23 -6.96 2.87
N TYR A 24 -8.63 -6.00 2.17
CA TYR A 24 -7.96 -4.86 2.79
C TYR A 24 -8.92 -4.05 3.66
N GLN A 25 -10.10 -3.69 3.15
CA GLN A 25 -11.10 -2.94 3.92
C GLN A 25 -11.60 -3.70 5.15
N THR A 26 -11.82 -5.01 5.03
CA THR A 26 -12.25 -5.85 6.14
C THR A 26 -11.19 -5.88 7.25
N LEU A 27 -9.92 -6.09 6.89
CA LEU A 27 -8.83 -6.12 7.86
C LEU A 27 -8.55 -4.74 8.45
N LEU A 28 -8.64 -3.68 7.65
CA LEU A 28 -8.54 -2.30 8.13
C LEU A 28 -9.60 -2.01 9.20
N ASN A 29 -10.84 -2.44 9.00
CA ASN A 29 -11.90 -2.27 10.00
C ASN A 29 -11.63 -3.08 11.26
N LYS A 30 -11.14 -4.32 11.14
CA LYS A 30 -10.75 -5.14 12.30
C LYS A 30 -9.63 -4.50 13.11
N VAL A 31 -8.60 -4.00 12.44
CA VAL A 31 -7.49 -3.29 13.09
C VAL A 31 -7.97 -1.98 13.74
N LYS A 32 -8.86 -1.23 13.09
CA LYS A 32 -9.44 0.01 13.65
C LYS A 32 -10.27 -0.21 14.90
N ASN A 33 -10.85 -1.39 15.08
CA ASN A 33 -11.54 -1.76 16.32
C ASN A 33 -10.58 -1.95 17.50
N GLU A 34 -9.27 -2.06 17.24
CA GLU A 34 -8.20 -2.18 18.23
C GLU A 34 -7.30 -0.93 18.15
N PRO A 35 -7.65 0.18 18.83
CA PRO A 35 -6.97 1.47 18.65
C PRO A 35 -5.49 1.44 19.02
N GLU A 36 -5.10 0.65 20.02
CA GLU A 36 -3.68 0.45 20.39
C GLU A 36 -2.91 -0.24 19.26
N LEU A 37 -3.49 -1.27 18.65
CA LEU A 37 -2.90 -1.99 17.52
C LEU A 37 -2.79 -1.09 16.29
N TYR A 38 -3.86 -0.37 15.97
CA TYR A 38 -3.90 0.55 14.84
C TYR A 38 -2.84 1.65 14.97
N GLY A 39 -2.68 2.24 16.17
CA GLY A 39 -1.66 3.24 16.43
C GLY A 39 -0.25 2.72 16.12
N ARG A 40 0.08 1.52 16.60
CA ARG A 40 1.38 0.88 16.34
C ARG A 40 1.61 0.56 14.87
N ILE A 41 0.56 0.11 14.16
CA ILE A 41 0.60 -0.12 12.71
C ILE A 41 0.86 1.18 11.96
N CYS A 42 0.17 2.27 12.33
CA CYS A 42 0.38 3.59 11.74
C CYS A 42 1.82 4.09 11.96
N ASP A 43 2.37 3.90 13.16
CA ASP A 43 3.74 4.28 13.47
C ASP A 43 4.78 3.48 12.69
N TYR A 44 4.55 2.18 12.51
CA TYR A 44 5.38 1.33 11.66
C TYR A 44 5.32 1.80 10.20
N ARG A 45 4.12 2.02 9.66
CA ARG A 45 3.91 2.47 8.27
C ARG A 45 4.57 3.81 7.99
N ARG A 46 4.44 4.77 8.90
CA ARG A 46 5.07 6.10 8.76
C ARG A 46 6.59 5.98 8.74
N GLN A 47 7.19 5.20 9.64
CA GLN A 47 8.63 4.99 9.66
C GLN A 47 9.11 4.22 8.42
N SER A 48 8.39 3.18 8.01
CA SER A 48 8.72 2.40 6.82
C SER A 48 8.68 3.26 5.55
N LEU A 49 7.67 4.13 5.40
CA LEU A 49 7.58 5.04 4.26
C LEU A 49 8.68 6.09 4.29
N ALA A 50 8.99 6.67 5.46
CA ALA A 50 10.09 7.63 5.59
C ALA A 50 11.43 7.01 5.18
N LEU A 51 11.67 5.74 5.54
CA LEU A 51 12.86 5.00 5.10
C LEU A 51 12.86 4.76 3.59
N GLN A 52 11.73 4.38 2.99
CA GLN A 52 11.62 4.16 1.54
C GLN A 52 11.82 5.43 0.72
N LEU A 53 11.43 6.58 1.26
CA LEU A 53 11.62 7.88 0.61
C LEU A 53 12.99 8.50 0.88
N SER A 54 13.76 7.96 1.84
CA SER A 54 15.12 8.41 2.08
C SER A 54 16.08 7.74 1.10
N ASP A 55 16.88 8.54 0.39
CA ASP A 55 18.06 8.06 -0.35
C ASP A 55 19.18 7.70 0.64
N ASN A 56 18.94 6.67 1.45
CA ASN A 56 19.89 6.19 2.44
C ASN A 56 20.56 4.91 1.94
N GLU A 57 21.89 4.93 1.78
CA GLU A 57 22.69 3.75 1.43
C GLU A 57 22.51 2.60 2.46
N ASN A 58 22.13 2.93 3.70
CA ASN A 58 21.86 1.97 4.77
C ASN A 58 20.39 1.51 4.85
N PHE A 59 19.56 1.78 3.84
CA PHE A 59 18.13 1.43 3.82
C PHE A 59 17.86 -0.01 4.28
N ILE A 60 18.62 -0.98 3.78
CA ILE A 60 18.46 -2.40 4.13
C ILE A 60 18.65 -2.62 5.64
N GLN A 61 19.69 -2.02 6.22
CA GLN A 61 20.00 -2.16 7.64
C GLN A 61 18.94 -1.46 8.50
N GLU A 62 18.55 -0.24 8.16
CA GLU A 62 17.54 0.51 8.92
C GLU A 62 16.15 -0.16 8.85
N ASN A 63 15.80 -0.71 7.69
CA ASN A 63 14.57 -1.47 7.53
C ASN A 63 14.56 -2.74 8.38
N ASN A 64 15.68 -3.48 8.43
CA ASN A 64 15.81 -4.66 9.30
C ASN A 64 15.67 -4.29 10.79
N GLU A 65 16.29 -3.20 11.22
CA GLU A 65 16.15 -2.70 12.59
C GLU A 65 14.71 -2.25 12.89
N LEU A 66 14.04 -1.61 11.93
CA LEU A 66 12.62 -1.27 12.06
C LEU A 66 11.76 -2.52 12.22
N GLN A 67 11.95 -3.54 11.37
CA GLN A 67 11.23 -4.81 11.48
C GLN A 67 11.49 -5.51 12.82
N LYS A 68 12.72 -5.46 13.33
CA LYS A 68 13.07 -6.03 14.64
C LYS A 68 12.38 -5.29 15.79
N ARG A 69 12.35 -3.95 15.75
CA ARG A 69 11.66 -3.09 16.74
C ARG A 69 10.16 -3.33 16.78
N PHE A 70 9.57 -3.66 15.64
CA PHE A 70 8.15 -3.98 15.50
C PHE A 70 7.90 -5.49 15.37
N SER A 71 8.86 -6.34 15.77
CA SER A 71 8.74 -7.79 15.59
C SER A 71 7.55 -8.37 16.36
N ASP A 72 7.25 -7.83 17.53
CA ASP A 72 6.08 -8.20 18.31
C ASP A 72 4.77 -7.78 17.62
N LEU A 73 4.76 -6.65 16.91
CA LEU A 73 3.63 -6.26 16.05
C LEU A 73 3.49 -7.20 14.85
N LEU A 74 4.59 -7.56 14.19
CA LEU A 74 4.63 -8.46 13.02
C LEU A 74 4.25 -9.91 13.38
N ASN A 75 4.43 -10.29 14.64
CA ASN A 75 4.02 -11.58 15.19
C ASN A 75 2.51 -11.65 15.53
N ILE A 76 1.81 -10.51 15.58
CA ILE A 76 0.35 -10.50 15.75
C ILE A 76 -0.27 -10.93 14.42
N GLY A 77 -1.03 -12.03 14.44
CA GLY A 77 -1.68 -12.58 13.25
C GLY A 77 -2.50 -11.54 12.48
N LEU A 78 -3.32 -10.77 13.19
CA LEU A 78 -4.16 -9.71 12.60
C LEU A 78 -3.33 -8.62 11.90
N SER A 79 -2.20 -8.21 12.47
CA SER A 79 -1.30 -7.21 11.85
C SER A 79 -0.65 -7.76 10.60
N ASN A 80 -0.16 -9.01 10.65
CA ASN A 80 0.48 -9.66 9.52
C ASN A 80 -0.52 -9.84 8.36
N GLU A 81 -1.72 -10.32 8.65
CA GLU A 81 -2.82 -10.43 7.68
C GLU A 81 -3.15 -9.07 7.07
N TYR A 82 -3.23 -8.01 7.90
CA TYR A 82 -3.46 -6.65 7.43
C TYR A 82 -2.35 -6.15 6.49
N PHE A 83 -1.07 -6.30 6.85
CA PHE A 83 0.05 -5.89 6.01
C PHE A 83 0.10 -6.67 4.69
N ALA A 84 -0.19 -7.96 4.72
CA ALA A 84 -0.27 -8.77 3.51
C ALA A 84 -1.38 -8.28 2.58
N ALA A 85 -2.58 -8.03 3.11
CA ALA A 85 -3.71 -7.52 2.33
C ALA A 85 -3.46 -6.10 1.80
N GLU A 86 -2.83 -5.23 2.60
CA GLU A 86 -2.40 -3.90 2.17
C GLU A 86 -1.40 -3.98 1.02
N HIS A 87 -0.39 -4.84 1.13
CA HIS A 87 0.61 -5.00 0.09
C HIS A 87 -0.01 -5.48 -1.23
N GLN A 88 -0.88 -6.50 -1.16
CA GLN A 88 -1.59 -7.01 -2.35
C GLN A 88 -2.46 -5.92 -3.01
N TYR A 89 -3.19 -5.14 -2.20
CA TYR A 89 -4.00 -4.04 -2.71
C TYR A 89 -3.13 -2.95 -3.37
N CYS A 90 -2.04 -2.54 -2.73
CA CYS A 90 -1.11 -1.56 -3.28
C CYS A 90 -0.47 -2.03 -4.59
N MET A 91 -0.09 -3.30 -4.69
CA MET A 91 0.45 -3.88 -5.92
C MET A 91 -0.57 -3.84 -7.06
N MET A 92 -1.82 -4.23 -6.79
CA MET A 92 -2.90 -4.16 -7.80
C MET A 92 -3.11 -2.72 -8.31
N ILE A 93 -3.12 -1.72 -7.42
CA ILE A 93 -3.28 -0.32 -7.82
C ILE A 93 -2.07 0.16 -8.64
N ARG A 94 -0.85 -0.23 -8.25
CA ARG A 94 0.36 0.09 -8.99
C ARG A 94 0.33 -0.49 -10.41
N GLU A 95 -0.04 -1.75 -10.57
CA GLU A 95 -0.19 -2.37 -11.89
C GLU A 95 -1.22 -1.65 -12.76
N ILE A 96 -2.34 -1.20 -12.17
CA ILE A 96 -3.35 -0.42 -12.89
C ILE A 96 -2.75 0.92 -13.35
N GLN A 97 -2.00 1.61 -12.48
CA GLN A 97 -1.34 2.87 -12.81
C GLN A 97 -0.28 2.71 -13.91
N GLU A 98 0.57 1.69 -13.81
CA GLU A 98 1.60 1.38 -14.80
C GLU A 98 0.96 1.12 -16.17
N ARG A 99 -0.11 0.32 -16.24
CA ARG A 99 -0.86 0.10 -17.49
C ARG A 99 -1.43 1.37 -18.09
N TYR A 100 -1.91 2.31 -17.26
CA TYR A 100 -2.36 3.60 -17.75
C TYR A 100 -1.22 4.43 -18.32
N LEU A 101 -0.09 4.51 -17.63
CA LEU A 101 1.07 5.27 -18.08
C LEU A 101 1.64 4.72 -19.40
N GLU A 102 1.81 3.40 -19.49
CA GLU A 102 2.28 2.72 -20.70
C GLU A 102 1.33 2.91 -21.89
N GLN A 103 0.01 2.78 -21.68
CA GLN A 103 -0.96 2.81 -22.79
C GLN A 103 -1.35 4.22 -23.23
N ILE A 104 -1.15 5.23 -22.38
CA ILE A 104 -1.46 6.63 -22.73
C ILE A 104 -0.29 7.29 -23.51
N ASN A 105 0.79 6.55 -23.79
CA ASN A 105 2.00 7.06 -24.46
C ASN A 105 2.51 8.36 -23.83
N ILE A 106 2.43 8.45 -22.50
CA ILE A 106 3.08 9.55 -21.80
C ILE A 106 4.57 9.26 -21.89
N GLU A 107 5.33 10.18 -22.48
CA GLU A 107 6.78 10.07 -22.58
C GLU A 107 7.35 10.14 -21.17
N THR A 108 7.61 8.98 -20.54
CA THR A 108 8.15 8.89 -19.17
C THR A 108 9.66 8.66 -19.15
N ASP A 109 10.31 8.56 -20.31
CA ASP A 109 11.76 8.32 -20.45
C ASP A 109 12.61 9.38 -19.72
N PHE A 110 12.06 10.58 -19.49
CA PHE A 110 12.74 11.63 -18.72
C PHE A 110 12.82 11.34 -17.21
N LEU A 111 12.09 10.35 -16.70
CA LEU A 111 12.07 9.96 -15.28
C LEU A 111 13.07 8.85 -14.95
N GLU A 112 13.58 8.11 -15.94
CA GLU A 112 14.56 7.02 -15.75
C GLU A 112 16.01 7.53 -15.67
N GLY A 113 16.24 8.60 -14.90
CA GLY A 113 17.56 9.22 -14.67
C GLY A 113 18.34 8.59 -13.54
#